data_AF-A0A3A8KLZ3-F1
#
_entry.id   AF-A0A3A8KLZ3-F1
#
_cell.length_a   1.000
_cell.length_b   1.000
_cell.length_c   1.000
_cell.angle_alpha   90.00
_cell.angle_beta   90.00
_cell.angle_gamma   90.00
#
_symmetry.space_group_name_H-M   'P 1'
#
loop_
_entity.id
_entity.type
_entity.pdbx_description
1 polymer ?
#
loop_
_entity_poly.entity_id
_entity_poly.type
_entity_poly.pdbx_seq_one_letter_code
_entity_poly.pdbx_strand_id
1 'polypeptide(L)'
;MRITVLVLVVVLLATGCASAPHARSLSYAPSVTSVRSGPEQRPLRRQGARESDASTREAVLAGIADVKGSLDGVEAALSKLAGRPSPLVGWSLKGVFTRYLDHGSSQVKWMKGALGSATGLTRVASEVGDSNMEQGLLRMTGPKLESALFGMLLLATWVDFLHLADAVLRNCPTCSVEKLFVDLHRVQELMEPVLADLASQDPARVEAAAVAMPELMGRLTHEFDAIHRDARASMKLGGQVIAAVRAVEMLALISTLKVSLPRLPPSAPATLGMGLVMSSGGVMTGSRLVVSAEWVEMMRRLVRAGVISVPAVSSAVLIHGGQVLMAQAPRDLPKGVRDALGDSPEVRAMHETGRAGAGMSNAPKHHVLPQEHREWFERRGFKGDMNIDQFCVRMERADHEAIHGGGNWKLGRMWPGEWNQLIMRTLGDAEANVGRMLTRNEILDIVAEVMDVYRVPMNFTAWRGR
;
A
#
# COMPACT_ATOMS: atom_id res chain seq x y z
N MET A 1 -9.29 -47.44 -1.02
CA MET A 1 -9.57 -46.98 0.37
C MET A 1 -8.86 -47.89 1.36
N ARG A 2 -7.62 -47.58 1.76
CA ARG A 2 -6.90 -48.15 2.94
C ARG A 2 -5.48 -47.61 3.17
N ILE A 3 -5.07 -46.51 2.52
CA ILE A 3 -3.77 -45.84 2.77
C ILE A 3 -3.94 -44.46 3.44
N THR A 4 -5.13 -43.86 3.38
CA THR A 4 -5.42 -42.53 3.94
C THR A 4 -5.63 -42.51 5.46
N VAL A 5 -5.81 -43.67 6.11
CA VAL A 5 -6.06 -43.76 7.56
C VAL A 5 -4.76 -43.98 8.36
N LEU A 6 -3.70 -44.48 7.72
CA LEU A 6 -2.44 -44.80 8.41
C LEU A 6 -1.50 -43.59 8.54
N VAL A 7 -1.67 -42.56 7.71
CA VAL A 7 -0.89 -41.30 7.78
C VAL A 7 -1.44 -40.35 8.86
N LEU A 8 -2.72 -40.47 9.23
CA LEU A 8 -3.33 -39.63 10.27
C LEU A 8 -2.91 -40.03 11.70
N VAL A 9 -2.50 -41.29 11.90
CA VAL A 9 -2.08 -41.81 13.22
C VAL A 9 -0.62 -41.47 13.55
N VAL A 10 0.24 -41.26 12.55
CA VAL A 10 1.65 -40.88 12.77
C VAL A 10 1.81 -39.38 13.06
N VAL A 11 0.90 -38.52 12.58
CA VAL A 11 0.91 -37.08 12.87
C VAL A 11 0.35 -36.76 14.26
N LEU A 12 -0.55 -37.59 14.80
CA LEU A 12 -1.11 -37.39 16.14
C LEU A 12 -0.24 -37.95 17.29
N LEU A 13 0.86 -38.66 16.98
CA LEU A 13 1.81 -39.19 17.97
C LEU A 13 3.10 -38.35 18.10
N ALA A 14 3.28 -37.28 17.31
CA ALA A 14 4.48 -36.43 17.33
C ALA A 14 4.33 -35.12 18.13
N THR A 15 3.15 -34.85 18.72
CA THR A 15 2.94 -33.69 19.61
C THR A 15 2.39 -34.14 20.95
N GLY A 16 3.23 -34.84 21.71
CA GLY A 16 2.96 -35.19 23.10
C GLY A 16 4.26 -35.39 23.86
N CYS A 17 4.56 -34.43 24.75
CA CYS A 17 5.32 -34.53 26.02
C CYS A 17 6.34 -33.40 26.23
N ALA A 18 5.94 -32.41 27.04
CA ALA A 18 6.70 -31.69 28.09
C ALA A 18 5.97 -30.35 28.31
N SER A 19 5.18 -30.09 29.36
CA SER A 19 5.56 -30.25 30.77
C SER A 19 4.32 -30.25 31.68
N ALA A 20 4.28 -31.17 32.63
CA ALA A 20 3.68 -31.03 33.96
C ALA A 20 4.38 -32.07 34.87
N PRO A 21 4.62 -31.80 36.18
CA PRO A 21 3.56 -32.05 37.17
C PRO A 21 3.62 -31.06 38.38
N HIS A 22 2.51 -30.65 38.99
CA HIS A 22 1.85 -31.42 40.06
C HIS A 22 0.43 -30.90 40.34
N ALA A 23 -0.41 -31.84 40.79
CA ALA A 23 -1.85 -31.74 40.96
C ALA A 23 -2.29 -31.75 42.44
N ARG A 24 -3.50 -31.22 42.69
CA ARG A 24 -4.57 -31.63 43.63
C ARG A 24 -5.37 -30.37 44.04
N SER A 25 -6.69 -30.33 44.13
CA SER A 25 -7.74 -31.35 44.01
C SER A 25 -9.06 -30.65 43.63
N LEU A 26 -9.90 -31.34 42.86
CA LEU A 26 -11.31 -31.01 42.66
C LEU A 26 -12.11 -31.31 43.93
N SER A 27 -12.95 -30.36 44.34
CA SER A 27 -14.11 -30.60 45.21
C SER A 27 -15.30 -29.81 44.67
N TYR A 28 -16.33 -30.53 44.24
CA TYR A 28 -17.63 -30.02 43.84
C TYR A 28 -18.61 -30.20 45.02
N ALA A 29 -19.30 -29.14 45.44
CA ALA A 29 -20.66 -29.21 46.00
C ALA A 29 -21.31 -27.81 46.01
N PRO A 30 -22.65 -27.70 45.84
CA PRO A 30 -23.38 -26.45 45.62
C PRO A 30 -24.10 -25.93 46.87
N SER A 31 -24.22 -24.61 47.06
CA SER A 31 -25.37 -23.96 47.76
C SER A 31 -25.22 -22.43 47.92
N VAL A 32 -26.16 -21.71 47.30
CA VAL A 32 -27.02 -20.63 47.84
C VAL A 32 -26.40 -19.37 48.52
N THR A 33 -26.63 -18.23 47.83
CA THR A 33 -26.80 -16.81 48.25
C THR A 33 -25.89 -16.17 49.32
N SER A 34 -25.24 -15.07 48.92
CA SER A 34 -25.30 -13.78 49.66
C SER A 34 -24.57 -12.67 48.88
N VAL A 35 -25.22 -11.51 48.88
CA VAL A 35 -24.85 -10.23 48.26
C VAL A 35 -23.59 -9.64 48.90
N ARG A 36 -22.59 -9.22 48.10
CA ARG A 36 -21.67 -8.13 48.48
C ARG A 36 -21.01 -7.48 47.27
N SER A 37 -21.10 -6.17 47.25
CA SER A 37 -20.62 -5.17 46.30
C SER A 37 -19.09 -5.13 46.17
N GLY A 38 -18.57 -4.94 44.94
CA GLY A 38 -17.16 -4.67 44.61
C GLY A 38 -16.92 -4.56 43.08
N PRO A 39 -15.88 -3.84 42.61
CA PRO A 39 -15.98 -2.86 41.53
C PRO A 39 -15.64 -3.36 40.10
N GLU A 40 -16.10 -2.56 39.13
CA GLU A 40 -15.59 -2.37 37.75
C GLU A 40 -14.94 -3.55 37.00
N GLN A 41 -15.74 -4.18 36.14
CA GLN A 41 -15.22 -4.88 34.96
C GLN A 41 -15.19 -3.95 33.75
N ARG A 42 -14.17 -3.09 33.68
CA ARG A 42 -13.58 -2.50 32.46
C ARG A 42 -12.10 -2.26 32.80
N PRO A 43 -11.12 -2.90 32.13
CA PRO A 43 -10.67 -2.38 30.83
C PRO A 43 -10.02 -3.39 29.85
N LEU A 44 -10.34 -4.69 29.84
CA LEU A 44 -9.66 -5.64 28.91
C LEU A 44 -9.88 -5.32 27.41
N ARG A 45 -11.06 -4.83 27.02
CA ARG A 45 -11.39 -4.49 25.62
C ARG A 45 -10.72 -3.19 25.14
N ARG A 46 -10.50 -2.23 26.04
CA ARG A 46 -9.87 -0.94 25.73
C ARG A 46 -8.34 -1.07 25.59
N GLN A 47 -7.75 -1.99 26.36
CA GLN A 47 -6.34 -2.30 26.30
C GLN A 47 -5.98 -3.06 25.01
N GLY A 48 -6.79 -4.06 24.61
CA GLY A 48 -6.60 -4.78 23.36
C GLY A 48 -6.79 -3.94 22.08
N ALA A 49 -7.72 -2.97 22.08
CA ALA A 49 -7.87 -2.02 20.98
C ALA A 49 -6.64 -1.11 20.86
N ARG A 50 -6.19 -0.53 21.98
CA ARG A 50 -5.02 0.36 22.03
C ARG A 50 -3.71 -0.35 21.68
N GLU A 51 -3.55 -1.62 22.06
CA GLU A 51 -2.43 -2.47 21.63
C GLU A 51 -2.48 -2.80 20.13
N SER A 52 -3.68 -3.05 19.60
CA SER A 52 -3.90 -3.28 18.16
C SER A 52 -3.59 -2.02 17.32
N ASP A 53 -3.97 -0.84 17.80
CA ASP A 53 -3.75 0.44 17.11
C ASP A 53 -2.28 0.84 17.15
N ALA A 54 -1.60 0.69 18.30
CA ALA A 54 -0.15 0.86 18.41
C ALA A 54 0.61 -0.07 17.45
N SER A 55 0.20 -1.34 17.37
CA SER A 55 0.74 -2.32 16.42
C SER A 55 0.47 -1.94 14.95
N THR A 56 -0.67 -1.32 14.65
CA THR A 56 -1.01 -0.85 13.30
C THR A 56 -0.14 0.34 12.92
N ARG A 57 -0.01 1.31 13.82
CA ARG A 57 0.82 2.50 13.64
C ARG A 57 2.29 2.11 13.40
N GLU A 58 2.81 1.16 14.15
CA GLU A 58 4.15 0.60 13.94
C GLU A 58 4.29 -0.02 12.54
N ALA A 59 3.30 -0.80 12.09
CA ALA A 59 3.30 -1.37 10.74
C ALA A 59 3.28 -0.28 9.64
N VAL A 60 2.54 0.81 9.84
CA VAL A 60 2.54 1.95 8.91
C VAL A 60 3.91 2.62 8.87
N LEU A 61 4.52 2.90 10.02
CA LEU A 61 5.85 3.51 10.10
C LEU A 61 6.92 2.61 9.48
N ALA A 62 6.85 1.30 9.70
CA ALA A 62 7.75 0.33 9.08
C ALA A 62 7.60 0.33 7.56
N GLY A 63 6.36 0.33 7.04
CA GLY A 63 6.10 0.42 5.60
C GLY A 63 6.61 1.71 4.98
N ILE A 64 6.41 2.85 5.65
CA ILE A 64 6.96 4.15 5.21
C ILE A 64 8.50 4.07 5.15
N ALA A 65 9.14 3.52 6.17
CA ALA A 65 10.59 3.41 6.24
C ALA A 65 11.17 2.51 5.14
N ASP A 66 10.52 1.38 4.86
CA ASP A 66 10.92 0.42 3.81
C ASP A 66 10.85 1.06 2.41
N VAL A 67 9.72 1.70 2.08
CA VAL A 67 9.55 2.39 0.79
C VAL A 67 10.51 3.57 0.68
N LYS A 68 10.71 4.33 1.75
CA LYS A 68 11.65 5.46 1.77
C LYS A 68 13.09 5.00 1.51
N GLY A 69 13.55 3.96 2.21
CA GLY A 69 14.91 3.43 2.02
C GLY A 69 15.13 2.92 0.59
N SER A 70 14.12 2.27 0.01
CA SER A 70 14.15 1.82 -1.38
C SER A 70 14.20 3.01 -2.36
N LEU A 71 13.37 4.04 -2.13
CA LEU A 71 13.33 5.25 -2.95
C LEU A 71 14.65 6.04 -2.89
N ASP A 72 15.27 6.16 -1.71
CA ASP A 72 16.58 6.80 -1.54
C ASP A 72 17.67 6.06 -2.36
N GLY A 73 17.60 4.73 -2.41
CA GLY A 73 18.48 3.92 -3.26
C GLY A 73 18.28 4.18 -4.76
N VAL A 74 17.04 4.28 -5.21
CA VAL A 74 16.68 4.58 -6.61
C VAL A 74 17.10 6.01 -6.99
N GLU A 75 16.88 7.00 -6.12
CA GLU A 75 17.33 8.37 -6.32
C GLU A 75 18.85 8.48 -6.39
N ALA A 76 19.58 7.73 -5.57
CA ALA A 76 21.04 7.66 -5.63
C ALA A 76 21.53 7.08 -6.97
N ALA A 77 20.86 6.04 -7.49
CA ALA A 77 21.16 5.47 -8.79
C ALA A 77 20.90 6.46 -9.94
N LEU A 78 19.78 7.19 -9.89
CA LEU A 78 19.46 8.25 -10.84
C LEU A 78 20.48 9.40 -10.78
N SER A 79 20.85 9.82 -9.58
CA SER A 79 21.86 10.87 -9.36
C SER A 79 23.23 10.45 -9.90
N LYS A 80 23.59 9.17 -9.76
CA LYS A 80 24.83 8.60 -10.32
C LYS A 80 24.81 8.61 -11.86
N LEU A 81 23.68 8.29 -12.48
CA LEU A 81 23.50 8.40 -13.93
C LEU A 81 23.61 9.85 -14.41
N ALA A 82 22.93 10.78 -13.74
CA ALA A 82 22.98 12.21 -14.06
C ALA A 82 24.37 12.82 -13.83
N GLY A 83 25.10 12.36 -12.80
CA GLY A 83 26.45 12.80 -12.48
C GLY A 83 27.53 12.26 -13.42
N ARG A 84 27.22 11.24 -14.22
CA ARG A 84 28.22 10.56 -15.05
C ARG A 84 28.86 11.51 -16.07
N PRO A 85 30.19 11.53 -16.24
CA PRO A 85 30.84 12.38 -17.22
C PRO A 85 30.48 11.95 -18.64
N SER A 86 30.36 12.92 -19.54
CA SER A 86 30.20 12.67 -20.98
C SER A 86 31.43 11.91 -21.48
N PRO A 87 31.26 10.89 -22.34
CA PRO A 87 32.40 10.19 -22.93
C PRO A 87 33.19 11.14 -23.85
N LEU A 88 34.48 10.85 -24.04
CA LEU A 88 35.35 11.61 -24.96
C LEU A 88 34.87 11.50 -26.41
N VAL A 89 34.24 10.38 -26.78
CA VAL A 89 33.64 10.10 -28.08
C VAL A 89 32.33 9.37 -27.86
N GLY A 90 31.27 9.74 -28.58
CA GLY A 90 29.95 9.10 -28.52
C GLY A 90 28.89 9.95 -27.83
N TRP A 91 27.72 9.34 -27.63
CA TRP A 91 26.55 10.00 -27.07
C TRP A 91 26.44 9.73 -25.56
N SER A 92 25.64 10.55 -24.87
CA SER A 92 25.40 10.37 -23.44
C SER A 92 23.97 10.76 -23.06
N LEU A 93 23.56 10.41 -21.85
CA LEU A 93 22.27 10.87 -21.32
C LEU A 93 22.22 12.40 -21.13
N LYS A 94 23.37 13.08 -21.06
CA LYS A 94 23.43 14.55 -21.06
C LYS A 94 23.28 15.06 -22.48
N GLY A 95 22.23 15.86 -22.71
CA GLY A 95 21.90 16.43 -24.02
C GLY A 95 20.43 16.19 -24.34
N VAL A 96 20.15 15.63 -25.53
CA VAL A 96 18.76 15.36 -25.97
C VAL A 96 18.00 14.42 -25.02
N PHE A 97 18.70 13.54 -24.30
CA PHE A 97 18.11 12.59 -23.34
C PHE A 97 17.89 13.16 -21.93
N THR A 98 18.32 14.40 -21.63
CA THR A 98 18.19 14.98 -20.28
C THR A 98 16.75 14.96 -19.76
N ARG A 99 15.77 15.14 -20.66
CA ARG A 99 14.33 15.05 -20.33
C ARG A 99 13.93 13.76 -19.61
N TYR A 100 14.62 12.65 -19.89
CA TYR A 100 14.33 11.35 -19.29
C TYR A 100 14.91 11.22 -17.87
N LEU A 101 16.03 11.91 -17.59
CA LEU A 101 16.56 12.06 -16.23
C LEU A 101 15.67 13.00 -15.40
N ASP A 102 15.20 14.09 -16.00
CA ASP A 102 14.29 15.05 -15.37
C ASP A 102 12.94 14.40 -15.04
N HIS A 103 12.42 13.56 -15.93
CA HIS A 103 11.24 12.75 -15.67
C HIS A 103 11.43 11.91 -14.39
N GLY A 104 12.50 11.12 -14.31
CA GLY A 104 12.79 10.32 -13.11
C GLY A 104 12.90 11.17 -11.83
N SER A 105 13.55 12.33 -11.91
CA SER A 105 13.72 13.25 -10.77
C SER A 105 12.39 13.85 -10.32
N SER A 106 11.49 14.16 -11.26
CA SER A 106 10.13 14.62 -10.96
C SER A 106 9.30 13.55 -10.23
N GLN A 107 9.48 12.28 -10.61
CA GLN A 107 8.79 11.17 -9.95
C GLN A 107 9.23 11.01 -8.49
N VAL A 108 10.54 11.08 -8.21
CA VAL A 108 11.06 11.05 -6.83
C VAL A 108 10.41 12.12 -5.95
N LYS A 109 10.26 13.35 -6.47
CA LYS A 109 9.76 14.48 -5.70
C LYS A 109 8.34 14.24 -5.16
N TRP A 110 7.41 13.78 -6.00
CA TRP A 110 6.03 13.57 -5.54
C TRP A 110 5.92 12.35 -4.60
N MET A 111 6.70 11.30 -4.82
CA MET A 111 6.73 10.12 -3.93
C MET A 111 7.25 10.48 -2.54
N LYS A 112 8.31 11.30 -2.44
CA LYS A 112 8.76 11.86 -1.15
C LYS A 112 7.67 12.69 -0.49
N GLY A 113 6.92 13.46 -1.28
CA GLY A 113 5.73 14.18 -0.82
C GLY A 113 4.68 13.24 -0.22
N ALA A 114 4.32 12.16 -0.91
CA ALA A 114 3.36 11.17 -0.45
C ALA A 114 3.79 10.50 0.87
N LEU A 115 5.05 10.08 0.98
CA LEU A 115 5.62 9.50 2.22
C LEU A 115 5.67 10.51 3.37
N GLY A 116 6.00 11.77 3.08
CA GLY A 116 5.97 12.86 4.05
C GLY A 116 4.54 13.11 4.58
N SER A 117 3.56 13.12 3.69
CA SER A 117 2.14 13.22 4.04
C SER A 117 1.66 12.04 4.89
N ALA A 118 2.02 10.80 4.52
CA ALA A 118 1.69 9.61 5.30
C ALA A 118 2.31 9.66 6.71
N THR A 119 3.56 10.11 6.82
CA THR A 119 4.24 10.33 8.11
C THR A 119 3.52 11.38 8.95
N GLY A 120 3.10 12.48 8.33
CA GLY A 120 2.35 13.55 8.99
C GLY A 120 1.02 13.06 9.56
N LEU A 121 0.25 12.30 8.77
CA LEU A 121 -1.01 11.68 9.21
C LEU A 121 -0.80 10.68 10.34
N THR A 122 0.23 9.84 10.26
CA THR A 122 0.58 8.86 11.30
C THR A 122 0.92 9.54 12.62
N ARG A 123 1.61 10.69 12.58
CA ARG A 123 1.88 11.49 13.77
C ARG A 123 0.58 12.03 14.38
N VAL A 124 -0.33 12.57 13.57
CA VAL A 124 -1.61 13.07 14.08
C VAL A 124 -2.42 11.93 14.70
N ALA A 125 -2.46 10.76 14.06
CA ALA A 125 -3.13 9.58 14.60
C ALA A 125 -2.64 9.21 16.01
N SER A 126 -1.33 9.35 16.28
CA SER A 126 -0.75 9.08 17.61
C SER A 126 -1.08 10.12 18.68
N GLU A 127 -1.55 11.31 18.29
CA GLU A 127 -1.85 12.43 19.19
C GLU A 127 -3.34 12.51 19.55
N VAL A 128 -4.20 11.75 18.87
CA VAL A 128 -5.64 11.67 19.13
C VAL A 128 -5.89 10.63 20.24
N GLY A 129 -6.82 10.94 21.15
CA GLY A 129 -7.15 10.10 22.29
C GLY A 129 -8.13 8.97 21.97
N ASP A 130 -8.97 9.15 20.94
CA ASP A 130 -9.93 8.14 20.50
C ASP A 130 -9.32 7.09 19.54
N SER A 131 -9.50 5.80 19.88
CA SER A 131 -8.96 4.65 19.11
C SER A 131 -9.59 4.49 17.71
N ASN A 132 -10.90 4.72 17.57
CA ASN A 132 -11.56 4.59 16.27
C ASN A 132 -11.11 5.71 15.33
N MET A 133 -10.91 6.92 15.88
CA MET A 133 -10.37 8.06 15.15
C MET A 133 -8.89 7.86 14.80
N GLU A 134 -8.06 7.35 15.73
CA GLU A 134 -6.68 6.94 15.44
C GLU A 134 -6.64 5.98 14.24
N GLN A 135 -7.46 4.93 14.27
CA GLN A 135 -7.54 3.97 13.18
C GLN A 135 -8.04 4.60 11.87
N GLY A 136 -9.04 5.48 11.92
CA GLY A 136 -9.53 6.23 10.76
C GLY A 136 -8.45 7.08 10.10
N LEU A 137 -7.64 7.77 10.90
CA LEU A 137 -6.49 8.55 10.43
C LEU A 137 -5.37 7.67 9.86
N LEU A 138 -5.10 6.51 10.48
CA LEU A 138 -4.13 5.55 9.95
C LEU A 138 -4.58 5.03 8.57
N ARG A 139 -5.88 4.77 8.35
CA ARG A 139 -6.39 4.39 7.02
C ARG A 139 -6.18 5.46 5.96
N MET A 140 -6.22 6.75 6.33
CA MET A 140 -5.93 7.85 5.40
C MET A 140 -4.47 7.86 4.90
N THR A 141 -3.55 7.15 5.57
CA THR A 141 -2.17 6.96 5.09
C THR A 141 -2.09 5.99 3.92
N GLY A 142 -3.09 5.11 3.77
CA GLY A 142 -3.13 4.00 2.84
C GLY A 142 -2.83 4.35 1.39
N PRO A 143 -3.66 5.19 0.74
CA PRO A 143 -3.45 5.59 -0.65
C PRO A 143 -2.06 6.20 -0.88
N LYS A 144 -1.52 6.94 0.09
CA LYS A 144 -0.21 7.58 -0.02
C LYS A 144 0.92 6.56 0.04
N LEU A 145 0.81 5.60 0.95
CA LEU A 145 1.78 4.50 1.09
C LEU A 145 1.74 3.58 -0.12
N GLU A 146 0.54 3.18 -0.57
CA GLU A 146 0.36 2.39 -1.80
C GLU A 146 0.91 3.12 -3.03
N SER A 147 0.57 4.40 -3.22
CA SER A 147 1.11 5.22 -4.31
C SER A 147 2.63 5.26 -4.32
N ALA A 148 3.25 5.48 -3.16
CA ALA A 148 4.70 5.54 -3.05
C ALA A 148 5.36 4.17 -3.31
N LEU A 149 4.78 3.09 -2.80
CA LEU A 149 5.27 1.72 -3.03
C LEU A 149 5.28 1.38 -4.52
N PHE A 150 4.14 1.55 -5.19
CA PHE A 150 4.00 1.23 -6.61
C PHE A 150 4.74 2.21 -7.53
N GLY A 151 4.75 3.50 -7.18
CA GLY A 151 5.55 4.50 -7.87
C GLY A 151 7.04 4.18 -7.79
N MET A 152 7.52 3.68 -6.64
CA MET A 152 8.91 3.28 -6.45
C MET A 152 9.26 2.08 -7.34
N LEU A 153 8.39 1.07 -7.45
CA LEU A 153 8.60 -0.08 -8.35
C LEU A 153 8.71 0.35 -9.81
N LEU A 154 7.83 1.26 -10.26
CA LEU A 154 7.89 1.83 -11.60
C LEU A 154 9.16 2.67 -11.81
N LEU A 155 9.54 3.49 -10.84
CA LEU A 155 10.76 4.30 -10.95
C LEU A 155 12.03 3.45 -10.97
N ALA A 156 12.09 2.38 -10.18
CA ALA A 156 13.20 1.42 -10.23
C ALA A 156 13.31 0.80 -11.65
N THR A 157 12.17 0.45 -12.24
CA THR A 157 12.09 -0.01 -13.63
C THR A 157 12.58 1.05 -14.61
N TRP A 158 12.16 2.31 -14.45
CA TRP A 158 12.62 3.42 -15.28
C TRP A 158 14.15 3.59 -15.21
N VAL A 159 14.72 3.49 -14.01
CA VAL A 159 16.18 3.55 -13.81
C VAL A 159 16.90 2.40 -14.53
N ASP A 160 16.31 1.21 -14.63
CA ASP A 160 16.88 0.12 -15.43
C ASP A 160 16.93 0.48 -16.93
N PHE A 161 15.86 1.06 -17.48
CA PHE A 161 15.85 1.55 -18.86
C PHE A 161 16.90 2.64 -19.09
N LEU A 162 17.08 3.55 -18.14
CA LEU A 162 18.11 4.58 -18.22
C LEU A 162 19.53 3.99 -18.17
N HIS A 163 19.77 2.98 -17.33
CA HIS A 163 21.04 2.25 -17.32
C HIS A 163 21.31 1.53 -18.64
N LEU A 164 20.30 0.88 -19.21
CA LEU A 164 20.41 0.23 -20.53
C LEU A 164 20.73 1.27 -21.61
N ALA A 165 20.02 2.39 -21.64
CA ALA A 165 20.24 3.46 -22.59
C ALA A 165 21.66 4.07 -22.46
N ASP A 166 22.12 4.37 -21.24
CA ASP A 166 23.49 4.86 -21.01
C ASP A 166 24.53 3.86 -21.51
N ALA A 167 24.31 2.55 -21.32
CA ALA A 167 25.21 1.54 -21.82
C ALA A 167 25.20 1.43 -23.36
N VAL A 168 24.05 1.56 -24.00
CA VAL A 168 23.94 1.59 -25.47
C VAL A 168 24.64 2.82 -26.04
N LEU A 169 24.39 4.01 -25.50
CA LEU A 169 24.99 5.26 -25.99
C LEU A 169 26.52 5.27 -25.87
N ARG A 170 27.06 4.65 -24.81
CA ARG A 170 28.51 4.58 -24.57
C ARG A 170 29.22 3.47 -25.32
N ASN A 171 28.58 2.31 -25.40
CA ASN A 171 29.26 1.10 -25.86
C ASN A 171 28.82 0.66 -27.26
N CYS A 172 27.73 1.21 -27.82
CA CYS A 172 27.22 0.83 -29.14
C CYS A 172 27.18 2.02 -30.13
N PRO A 173 28.32 2.51 -30.64
CA PRO A 173 28.35 3.54 -31.69
C PRO A 173 27.60 3.17 -32.99
N THR A 174 27.35 1.88 -33.25
CA THR A 174 26.55 1.43 -34.41
C THR A 174 25.05 1.43 -34.14
N CYS A 175 24.60 1.63 -32.90
CA CYS A 175 23.18 1.67 -32.56
C CYS A 175 22.55 3.00 -32.99
N SER A 176 21.30 2.96 -33.45
CA SER A 176 20.56 4.18 -33.80
C SER A 176 20.15 4.94 -32.54
N VAL A 177 20.69 6.16 -32.39
CA VAL A 177 20.38 7.08 -31.28
C VAL A 177 18.95 7.58 -31.37
N GLU A 178 18.46 7.87 -32.58
CA GLU A 178 17.09 8.29 -32.83
C GLU A 178 16.09 7.19 -32.41
N LYS A 179 16.38 5.93 -32.77
CA LYS A 179 15.57 4.79 -32.33
C LYS A 179 15.55 4.67 -30.81
N LEU A 180 16.72 4.72 -30.15
CA LEU A 180 16.79 4.65 -28.69
C LEU A 180 16.01 5.80 -28.01
N PHE A 181 16.02 7.00 -28.61
CA PHE A 181 15.24 8.12 -28.14
C PHE A 181 13.73 7.86 -28.24
N VAL A 182 13.27 7.30 -29.36
CA VAL A 182 11.87 6.90 -29.57
C VAL A 182 11.46 5.77 -28.63
N ASP A 183 12.34 4.78 -28.42
CA ASP A 183 12.07 3.65 -27.53
C ASP A 183 11.92 4.11 -26.07
N LEU A 184 12.81 4.99 -25.58
CA LEU A 184 12.64 5.59 -24.24
C LEU A 184 11.38 6.45 -24.12
N HIS A 185 11.01 7.18 -25.19
CA HIS A 185 9.76 7.93 -25.18
C HIS A 185 8.55 7.03 -25.03
N ARG A 186 8.51 5.92 -25.79
CA ARG A 186 7.43 4.93 -25.73
C ARG A 186 7.32 4.29 -24.34
N VAL A 187 8.45 3.94 -23.74
CA VAL A 187 8.47 3.38 -22.38
C VAL A 187 7.90 4.39 -21.38
N GLN A 188 8.27 5.67 -21.49
CA GLN A 188 7.70 6.73 -20.66
C GLN A 188 6.17 6.83 -20.84
N GLU A 189 5.67 6.85 -22.08
CA GLU A 189 4.24 6.90 -22.39
C GLU A 189 3.45 5.72 -21.82
N LEU A 190 4.05 4.52 -21.78
CA LEU A 190 3.43 3.34 -21.17
C LEU A 190 3.25 3.50 -19.64
N MET A 191 4.14 4.22 -18.98
CA MET A 191 4.15 4.40 -17.53
C MET A 191 3.30 5.59 -17.06
N GLU A 192 3.20 6.64 -17.87
CA GLU A 192 2.56 7.91 -17.52
C GLU A 192 1.13 7.79 -16.97
N PRO A 193 0.21 6.99 -17.56
CA PRO A 193 -1.15 6.88 -17.05
C PRO A 193 -1.20 6.32 -15.62
N VAL A 194 -0.41 5.29 -15.35
CA VAL A 194 -0.35 4.64 -14.04
C VAL A 194 0.34 5.57 -13.02
N LEU A 195 1.42 6.24 -13.41
CA LEU A 195 2.07 7.24 -12.56
C LEU A 195 1.13 8.41 -12.21
N ALA A 196 0.30 8.86 -13.17
CA ALA A 196 -0.68 9.92 -12.92
C ALA A 196 -1.77 9.49 -11.94
N ASP A 197 -2.29 8.26 -12.07
CA ASP A 197 -3.28 7.73 -11.13
C ASP A 197 -2.69 7.52 -9.73
N LEU A 198 -1.45 7.05 -9.61
CA LEU A 198 -0.75 6.94 -8.32
C LEU A 198 -0.48 8.33 -7.71
N ALA A 199 -0.01 9.29 -8.51
CA ALA A 199 0.27 10.65 -8.06
C ALA A 199 -0.99 11.40 -7.61
N SER A 200 -2.18 11.00 -8.10
CA SER A 200 -3.45 11.56 -7.65
C SER A 200 -3.75 11.28 -6.17
N GLN A 201 -3.16 10.20 -5.62
CA GLN A 201 -3.39 9.70 -4.25
C GLN A 201 -4.86 9.45 -3.92
N ASP A 202 -5.73 9.40 -4.93
CA ASP A 202 -7.12 9.04 -4.72
C ASP A 202 -7.23 7.53 -4.50
N PRO A 203 -7.89 7.07 -3.40
CA PRO A 203 -7.94 5.65 -3.06
C PRO A 203 -8.37 4.74 -4.22
N ALA A 204 -9.41 5.12 -4.97
CA ALA A 204 -9.97 4.27 -6.03
C ALA A 204 -9.06 4.22 -7.27
N ARG A 205 -8.40 5.33 -7.60
CA ARG A 205 -7.43 5.37 -8.70
C ARG A 205 -6.14 4.63 -8.35
N VAL A 206 -5.67 4.79 -7.12
CA VAL A 206 -4.48 4.11 -6.62
C VAL A 206 -4.68 2.60 -6.61
N GLU A 207 -5.80 2.11 -6.08
CA GLU A 207 -6.11 0.68 -6.09
C GLU A 207 -6.22 0.13 -7.53
N ALA A 208 -6.91 0.85 -8.43
CA ALA A 208 -7.00 0.46 -9.83
C ALA A 208 -5.63 0.41 -10.53
N ALA A 209 -4.77 1.40 -10.26
CA ALA A 209 -3.40 1.45 -10.77
C ALA A 209 -2.54 0.30 -10.22
N ALA A 210 -2.67 -0.02 -8.94
CA ALA A 210 -2.01 -1.16 -8.30
C ALA A 210 -2.41 -2.48 -8.96
N VAL A 211 -3.71 -2.69 -9.20
CA VAL A 211 -4.24 -3.89 -9.86
C VAL A 211 -3.77 -4.03 -11.31
N ALA A 212 -3.62 -2.93 -12.04
CA ALA A 212 -3.12 -2.93 -13.42
C ALA A 212 -1.59 -3.13 -13.51
N MET A 213 -0.87 -2.95 -12.40
CA MET A 213 0.59 -2.91 -12.38
C MET A 213 1.26 -4.18 -12.89
N PRO A 214 0.84 -5.42 -12.53
CA PRO A 214 1.51 -6.63 -12.99
C PRO A 214 1.51 -6.75 -14.53
N GLU A 215 0.41 -6.34 -15.19
CA GLU A 215 0.31 -6.34 -16.65
C GLU A 215 1.24 -5.30 -17.28
N LEU A 216 1.28 -4.09 -16.71
CA LEU A 216 2.21 -3.04 -17.13
C LEU A 216 3.66 -3.49 -16.99
N MET A 217 4.04 -4.08 -15.85
CA MET A 217 5.39 -4.61 -15.62
C MET A 217 5.76 -5.72 -16.62
N GLY A 218 4.79 -6.55 -17.01
CA GLY A 218 4.95 -7.52 -18.10
C GLY A 218 5.32 -6.84 -19.42
N ARG A 219 4.58 -5.81 -19.83
CA ARG A 219 4.87 -5.01 -21.04
C ARG A 219 6.24 -4.32 -20.97
N LEU A 220 6.56 -3.68 -19.85
CA LEU A 220 7.84 -3.00 -19.64
C LEU A 220 9.01 -3.97 -19.76
N THR A 221 8.85 -5.20 -19.28
CA THR A 221 9.88 -6.23 -19.47
C THR A 221 10.06 -6.58 -20.95
N HIS A 222 8.97 -6.70 -21.71
CA HIS A 222 9.07 -6.99 -23.14
C HIS A 222 9.79 -5.87 -23.90
N GLU A 223 9.50 -4.60 -23.57
CA GLU A 223 10.21 -3.45 -24.14
C GLU A 223 11.70 -3.46 -23.76
N PHE A 224 12.02 -3.74 -22.49
CA PHE A 224 13.42 -3.85 -22.04
C PHE A 224 14.16 -4.95 -22.81
N ASP A 225 13.55 -6.11 -22.99
CA ASP A 225 14.10 -7.23 -23.76
C ASP A 225 14.24 -6.94 -25.25
N ALA A 226 13.34 -6.14 -25.83
CA ALA A 226 13.44 -5.70 -27.22
C ALA A 226 14.65 -4.78 -27.41
N ILE A 227 14.78 -3.72 -26.59
CA ILE A 227 15.89 -2.77 -26.66
C ILE A 227 17.22 -3.49 -26.41
N HIS A 228 17.27 -4.39 -25.42
CA HIS A 228 18.47 -5.16 -25.09
C HIS A 228 18.91 -6.08 -26.23
N ARG A 229 17.97 -6.81 -26.86
CA ARG A 229 18.27 -7.70 -27.98
C ARG A 229 18.72 -6.94 -29.22
N ASP A 230 18.08 -5.82 -29.53
CA ASP A 230 18.44 -4.97 -30.67
C ASP A 230 19.83 -4.37 -30.51
N ALA A 231 20.15 -3.87 -29.30
CA ALA A 231 21.48 -3.41 -28.98
C ALA A 231 22.51 -4.54 -29.14
N ARG A 232 22.27 -5.71 -28.56
CA ARG A 232 23.15 -6.87 -28.68
C ARG A 232 23.39 -7.27 -30.14
N ALA A 233 22.35 -7.32 -30.97
CA ALA A 233 22.47 -7.66 -32.38
C ALA A 233 23.34 -6.65 -33.13
N SER A 234 23.12 -5.36 -32.88
CA SER A 234 23.88 -4.25 -33.47
C SER A 234 25.36 -4.29 -33.07
N MET A 235 25.67 -4.65 -31.82
CA MET A 235 27.04 -4.79 -31.33
C MET A 235 27.76 -6.00 -31.95
N LYS A 236 27.05 -7.11 -32.19
CA LYS A 236 27.59 -8.28 -32.89
C LYS A 236 27.92 -7.99 -34.35
N LEU A 237 27.00 -7.32 -35.05
CA LEU A 237 27.19 -6.92 -36.45
C LEU A 237 28.31 -5.89 -36.60
N GLY A 238 28.47 -4.97 -35.63
CA GLY A 238 29.52 -3.96 -35.61
C GLY A 238 30.92 -4.46 -35.21
N GLY A 239 31.11 -5.76 -34.98
CA GLY A 239 32.42 -6.33 -34.63
C GLY A 239 32.97 -5.87 -33.27
N GLN A 240 32.10 -5.49 -32.33
CA GLN A 240 32.53 -4.88 -31.06
C GLN A 240 33.20 -5.85 -30.08
N VAL A 241 34.07 -5.30 -29.23
CA VAL A 241 34.85 -6.06 -28.24
C VAL A 241 33.94 -6.75 -27.23
N ILE A 242 34.28 -8.00 -26.87
CA ILE A 242 33.54 -8.85 -25.91
C ILE A 242 33.21 -8.10 -24.61
N ALA A 243 34.10 -7.23 -24.12
CA ALA A 243 33.89 -6.44 -22.91
C ALA A 243 32.66 -5.51 -22.99
N ALA A 244 32.41 -4.88 -24.15
CA ALA A 244 31.25 -4.01 -24.36
C ALA A 244 29.94 -4.82 -24.33
N VAL A 245 29.91 -5.97 -25.02
CA VAL A 245 28.78 -6.90 -25.01
C VAL A 245 28.49 -7.40 -23.58
N ARG A 246 29.54 -7.73 -22.82
CA ARG A 246 29.43 -8.17 -21.43
C ARG A 246 28.89 -7.09 -20.50
N ALA A 247 29.22 -5.81 -20.72
CA ALA A 247 28.68 -4.71 -19.93
C ALA A 247 27.15 -4.57 -20.10
N VAL A 248 26.64 -4.69 -21.33
CA VAL A 248 25.19 -4.68 -21.63
C VAL A 248 24.51 -5.96 -21.12
N GLU A 249 25.17 -7.12 -21.16
CA GLU A 249 24.68 -8.37 -20.57
C GLU A 249 24.56 -8.29 -19.04
N MET A 250 25.53 -7.69 -18.34
CA MET A 250 25.48 -7.56 -16.88
C MET A 250 24.32 -6.67 -16.40
N LEU A 251 23.90 -5.68 -17.18
CA LEU A 251 22.74 -4.86 -16.83
C LEU A 251 21.43 -5.65 -16.85
N ALA A 252 21.27 -6.58 -17.79
CA ALA A 252 20.12 -7.49 -17.78
C ALA A 252 20.13 -8.43 -16.56
N LEU A 253 21.30 -8.73 -15.99
CA LEU A 253 21.43 -9.58 -14.80
C LEU A 253 21.16 -8.84 -13.48
N ILE A 254 21.18 -7.50 -13.49
CA ILE A 254 21.00 -6.67 -12.28
C ILE A 254 19.66 -5.92 -12.33
N SER A 255 18.99 -5.88 -13.49
CA SER A 255 17.69 -5.23 -13.65
C SER A 255 16.63 -5.82 -12.72
N THR A 256 15.89 -4.93 -12.07
CA THR A 256 14.71 -5.24 -11.26
C THR A 256 13.60 -5.94 -12.03
N LEU A 257 13.55 -5.77 -13.36
CA LEU A 257 12.65 -6.51 -14.24
C LEU A 257 13.03 -8.00 -14.38
N LYS A 258 14.30 -8.35 -14.15
CA LYS A 258 14.85 -9.70 -14.32
C LYS A 258 15.32 -10.37 -13.03
N VAL A 259 15.45 -9.60 -11.95
CA VAL A 259 15.86 -10.05 -10.63
C VAL A 259 14.71 -9.87 -9.65
N SER A 260 14.18 -10.97 -9.13
CA SER A 260 13.34 -10.96 -7.93
C SER A 260 14.24 -10.65 -6.70
N LEU A 261 14.19 -9.37 -6.29
CA LEU A 261 14.78 -8.70 -5.10
C LEU A 261 16.32 -8.65 -4.91
N PRO A 262 16.83 -7.53 -4.34
CA PRO A 262 18.10 -7.48 -3.62
C PRO A 262 18.02 -8.24 -2.28
N ARG A 263 19.15 -8.80 -1.84
CA ARG A 263 19.32 -9.42 -0.51
C ARG A 263 19.27 -8.36 0.61
N LEU A 264 18.60 -8.70 1.71
CA LEU A 264 18.73 -8.04 3.02
C LEU A 264 19.37 -9.02 4.05
N PRO A 265 20.00 -8.49 5.13
CA PRO A 265 21.10 -9.11 5.89
C PRO A 265 20.72 -10.36 6.72
N PRO A 266 21.70 -11.11 7.27
CA PRO A 266 21.46 -12.45 7.80
C PRO A 266 20.85 -12.38 9.20
N SER A 267 19.52 -12.42 9.26
CA SER A 267 18.78 -12.83 10.45
C SER A 267 17.71 -13.83 10.01
N ALA A 268 18.14 -15.07 9.76
CA ALA A 268 17.34 -16.28 9.48
C ALA A 268 16.29 -16.19 8.33
N PRO A 269 16.57 -16.75 7.13
CA PRO A 269 15.58 -16.82 6.06
C PRO A 269 14.51 -17.88 6.37
N ALA A 270 13.28 -17.47 6.66
CA ALA A 270 12.11 -18.34 6.54
C ALA A 270 11.74 -18.43 5.05
N THR A 271 12.16 -19.50 4.38
CA THR A 271 11.72 -19.81 3.01
C THR A 271 10.32 -20.43 3.06
N LEU A 272 9.32 -19.77 2.48
CA LEU A 272 7.95 -20.32 2.37
C LEU A 272 7.67 -20.75 0.92
N GLY A 273 7.58 -22.07 0.71
CA GLY A 273 6.93 -22.71 -0.45
C GLY A 273 7.85 -23.19 -1.57
N MET A 274 8.23 -24.48 -1.54
CA MET A 274 8.73 -25.20 -2.72
C MET A 274 7.57 -25.82 -3.48
N GLY A 275 7.42 -25.48 -4.77
CA GLY A 275 6.62 -26.24 -5.73
C GLY A 275 7.43 -26.45 -7.00
N LEU A 276 8.17 -27.56 -7.08
CA LEU A 276 8.82 -27.99 -8.33
C LEU A 276 7.80 -28.76 -9.17
N VAL A 277 7.43 -28.23 -10.33
CA VAL A 277 6.74 -29.00 -11.39
C VAL A 277 7.74 -29.19 -12.53
N MET A 278 8.05 -30.44 -12.87
CA MET A 278 8.98 -30.78 -13.96
C MET A 278 8.25 -30.80 -15.31
N SER A 279 8.82 -30.14 -16.32
CA SER A 279 8.51 -30.41 -17.73
C SER A 279 9.75 -30.94 -18.46
N SER A 280 9.53 -31.75 -19.48
CA SER A 280 10.48 -32.67 -20.10
C SER A 280 11.47 -32.03 -21.10
N GLY A 281 12.01 -30.85 -20.81
CA GLY A 281 13.00 -30.18 -21.65
C GLY A 281 13.80 -29.16 -20.85
N GLY A 282 14.85 -29.61 -20.17
CA GLY A 282 15.52 -28.87 -19.11
C GLY A 282 16.15 -27.54 -19.53
N VAL A 283 15.65 -26.45 -18.95
CA VAL A 283 16.40 -25.48 -18.13
C VAL A 283 15.42 -24.96 -17.08
N MET A 284 15.72 -25.18 -15.81
CA MET A 284 14.91 -24.72 -14.67
C MET A 284 15.27 -23.26 -14.35
N THR A 285 14.34 -22.33 -14.54
CA THR A 285 14.40 -21.01 -13.87
C THR A 285 13.20 -20.92 -12.93
N GLY A 286 13.29 -21.61 -11.79
CA GLY A 286 12.29 -21.46 -10.74
C GLY A 286 12.49 -20.11 -10.05
N SER A 287 11.57 -19.15 -10.22
CA SER A 287 11.59 -17.95 -9.39
C SER A 287 11.14 -18.33 -7.99
N ARG A 288 12.05 -18.15 -7.03
CA ARG A 288 11.70 -18.20 -5.61
C ARG A 288 11.02 -16.88 -5.28
N LEU A 289 9.78 -16.92 -4.82
CA LEU A 289 9.16 -15.77 -4.17
C LEU A 289 9.80 -15.64 -2.78
N VAL A 290 10.75 -14.72 -2.64
CA VAL A 290 11.45 -14.47 -1.37
C VAL A 290 10.89 -13.20 -0.76
N VAL A 291 9.82 -13.33 0.02
CA VAL A 291 9.36 -12.28 0.95
C VAL A 291 9.77 -12.68 2.37
N SER A 292 10.22 -11.73 3.19
CA SER A 292 10.55 -12.03 4.59
C SER A 292 9.26 -12.25 5.38
N ALA A 293 9.34 -13.08 6.44
CA ALA A 293 8.21 -13.26 7.36
C ALA A 293 7.79 -11.93 8.00
N GLU A 294 8.76 -11.05 8.29
CA GLU A 294 8.53 -9.71 8.82
C GLU A 294 7.72 -8.83 7.86
N TRP A 295 8.06 -8.85 6.56
CA TRP A 295 7.33 -8.10 5.55
C TRP A 295 5.90 -8.63 5.38
N VAL A 296 5.71 -9.95 5.36
CA VAL A 296 4.37 -10.58 5.27
C VAL A 296 3.52 -10.20 6.47
N GLU A 297 4.09 -10.24 7.67
CA GLU A 297 3.41 -9.86 8.91
C GLU A 297 3.06 -8.36 8.92
N MET A 298 3.97 -7.49 8.47
CA MET A 298 3.70 -6.06 8.30
C MET A 298 2.53 -5.83 7.34
N MET A 299 2.56 -6.44 6.14
CA MET A 299 1.49 -6.31 5.15
C MET A 299 0.16 -6.87 5.66
N ARG A 300 0.18 -7.99 6.38
CA ARG A 300 -1.02 -8.57 7.02
C ARG A 300 -1.65 -7.61 8.02
N ARG A 301 -0.85 -6.91 8.83
CA ARG A 301 -1.35 -5.89 9.78
C ARG A 301 -1.98 -4.71 9.06
N LEU A 302 -1.31 -4.20 8.02
CA LEU A 302 -1.80 -3.09 7.20
C LEU A 302 -3.13 -3.43 6.50
N VAL A 303 -3.26 -4.66 5.99
CA VAL A 303 -4.50 -5.17 5.39
C VAL A 303 -5.61 -5.30 6.42
N ARG A 304 -5.34 -5.93 7.58
CA ARG A 304 -6.35 -6.08 8.65
C ARG A 304 -6.85 -4.74 9.19
N ALA A 305 -5.99 -3.73 9.22
CA ALA A 305 -6.38 -2.38 9.60
C ALA A 305 -7.11 -1.60 8.50
N GLY A 306 -7.14 -2.11 7.26
CA GLY A 306 -7.71 -1.42 6.10
C GLY A 306 -6.86 -0.24 5.62
N VAL A 307 -5.56 -0.24 5.95
CA VAL A 307 -4.60 0.77 5.47
C VAL A 307 -4.19 0.45 4.04
N ILE A 308 -3.86 -0.81 3.76
CA ILE A 308 -3.54 -1.26 2.40
C ILE A 308 -4.59 -2.27 1.97
N SER A 309 -4.97 -2.22 0.70
CA SER A 309 -5.92 -3.12 0.08
C SER A 309 -5.29 -4.50 -0.22
N VAL A 310 -6.08 -5.57 -0.10
CA VAL A 310 -5.63 -6.92 -0.50
C VAL A 310 -5.18 -6.98 -1.97
N PRO A 311 -5.88 -6.34 -2.93
CA PRO A 311 -5.43 -6.31 -4.32
C PRO A 311 -4.06 -5.62 -4.51
N ALA A 312 -3.78 -4.55 -3.75
CA ALA A 312 -2.48 -3.90 -3.76
C ALA A 312 -1.36 -4.85 -3.27
N VAL A 313 -1.52 -5.48 -2.10
CA VAL A 313 -0.50 -6.43 -1.61
C VAL A 313 -0.33 -7.59 -2.59
N SER A 314 -1.44 -8.09 -3.15
CA SER A 314 -1.39 -9.17 -4.13
C SER A 314 -0.57 -8.79 -5.36
N SER A 315 -0.78 -7.59 -5.88
CA SER A 315 -0.06 -7.07 -7.06
C SER A 315 1.41 -6.87 -6.77
N ALA A 316 1.77 -6.35 -5.58
CA ALA A 316 3.17 -6.23 -5.16
C ALA A 316 3.85 -7.61 -5.07
N VAL A 317 3.19 -8.60 -4.47
CA VAL A 317 3.69 -9.98 -4.40
C VAL A 317 3.88 -10.59 -5.79
N LEU A 318 2.94 -10.37 -6.72
CA LEU A 318 3.05 -10.85 -8.10
C LEU A 318 4.24 -10.23 -8.84
N ILE A 319 4.50 -8.94 -8.63
CA ILE A 319 5.67 -8.26 -9.20
C ILE A 319 6.96 -8.83 -8.59
N HIS A 320 7.02 -9.01 -7.27
CA HIS A 320 8.20 -9.52 -6.57
C HIS A 320 8.47 -11.02 -6.77
N GLY A 321 7.43 -11.83 -6.99
CA GLY A 321 7.52 -13.28 -7.22
C GLY A 321 8.14 -13.67 -8.55
N GLY A 322 8.49 -12.68 -9.38
CA GLY A 322 9.06 -12.89 -10.68
C GLY A 322 8.02 -13.36 -11.68
N GLN A 323 8.23 -12.94 -12.91
CA GLN A 323 7.45 -13.15 -14.12
C GLN A 323 7.21 -14.62 -14.55
N VAL A 324 7.20 -15.59 -13.64
CA VAL A 324 7.28 -17.01 -13.97
C VAL A 324 5.98 -17.64 -14.44
N LEU A 325 4.86 -16.90 -14.44
CA LEU A 325 3.64 -17.34 -15.11
C LEU A 325 3.05 -16.16 -15.90
N MET A 326 3.68 -15.80 -17.01
CA MET A 326 3.13 -14.87 -17.99
C MET A 326 1.64 -15.14 -18.21
N ALA A 327 0.79 -14.25 -17.69
CA ALA A 327 -0.61 -14.02 -18.02
C ALA A 327 -1.61 -15.20 -18.02
N GLN A 328 -1.22 -16.44 -17.69
CA GLN A 328 -2.07 -17.62 -17.86
C GLN A 328 -2.26 -18.52 -16.62
N ALA A 329 -1.74 -18.15 -15.45
CA ALA A 329 -2.16 -18.79 -14.21
C ALA A 329 -3.39 -18.06 -13.64
N PRO A 330 -4.36 -18.75 -12.98
CA PRO A 330 -5.45 -18.07 -12.29
C PRO A 330 -4.86 -16.97 -11.40
N ARG A 331 -5.54 -15.81 -11.33
CA ARG A 331 -5.16 -14.52 -10.70
C ARG A 331 -4.91 -14.60 -9.17
N ASP A 332 -4.36 -15.70 -8.71
CA ASP A 332 -4.41 -16.15 -7.34
C ASP A 332 -2.99 -16.20 -6.77
N LEU A 333 -2.80 -15.51 -5.65
CA LEU A 333 -1.59 -15.56 -4.84
C LEU A 333 -1.21 -17.02 -4.45
N PRO A 334 0.09 -17.32 -4.21
CA PRO A 334 0.49 -18.61 -3.64
C PRO A 334 -0.27 -18.89 -2.33
N LYS A 335 -0.69 -20.15 -2.13
CA LYS A 335 -1.55 -20.54 -0.99
C LYS A 335 -1.02 -20.05 0.37
N GLY A 336 0.28 -20.20 0.64
CA GLY A 336 0.87 -19.76 1.91
C GLY A 336 0.81 -18.24 2.13
N VAL A 337 0.85 -17.43 1.07
CA VAL A 337 0.72 -15.97 1.16
C VAL A 337 -0.76 -15.58 1.29
N ARG A 338 -1.67 -16.25 0.57
CA ARG A 338 -3.13 -16.05 0.72
C ARG A 338 -3.60 -16.31 2.13
N ASP A 339 -3.27 -17.47 2.67
CA ASP A 339 -3.70 -17.88 4.01
C ASP A 339 -3.15 -16.89 5.08
N ALA A 340 -1.92 -16.38 4.88
CA ALA A 340 -1.32 -15.38 5.77
C ALA A 340 -2.00 -14.00 5.66
N LEU A 341 -2.35 -13.55 4.45
CA LEU A 341 -3.02 -12.27 4.22
C LEU A 341 -4.54 -12.31 4.48
N GLY A 342 -5.11 -13.50 4.70
CA GLY A 342 -6.54 -13.69 4.93
C GLY A 342 -7.37 -13.77 3.64
N ASP A 343 -6.80 -14.22 2.52
CA ASP A 343 -7.48 -14.45 1.23
C ASP A 343 -7.87 -15.93 1.03
N SER A 344 -8.32 -16.61 2.09
CA SER A 344 -8.85 -17.98 2.01
C SER A 344 -10.25 -17.98 1.34
N PRO A 345 -10.71 -19.09 0.71
CA PRO A 345 -12.02 -19.18 0.06
C PRO A 345 -13.19 -18.69 0.93
N GLU A 346 -13.08 -18.87 2.24
CA GLU A 346 -14.07 -18.47 3.24
C GLU A 346 -14.14 -16.94 3.40
N VAL A 347 -13.04 -16.22 3.18
CA VAL A 347 -12.98 -14.75 3.20
C VAL A 347 -13.36 -14.17 1.83
N ARG A 348 -13.05 -14.89 0.74
CA ARG A 348 -13.43 -14.54 -0.64
C ARG A 348 -14.96 -14.57 -0.86
N ALA A 349 -15.68 -15.39 -0.09
CA ALA A 349 -17.15 -15.39 -0.05
C ALA A 349 -17.73 -14.15 0.66
N MET A 350 -16.92 -13.40 1.40
CA MET A 350 -17.26 -12.13 2.05
C MET A 350 -16.82 -10.95 1.17
N HIS A 351 -17.09 -11.02 -0.14
CA HIS A 351 -16.94 -9.88 -1.02
C HIS A 351 -18.11 -8.92 -0.85
N GLU A 352 -17.84 -7.67 -0.44
CA GLU A 352 -18.68 -6.56 -0.87
C GLU A 352 -18.56 -6.46 -2.40
N THR A 353 -19.61 -6.89 -3.10
CA THR A 353 -19.70 -6.79 -4.55
C THR A 353 -19.47 -5.34 -5.00
N GLY A 354 -18.50 -5.15 -5.90
CA GLY A 354 -18.21 -3.86 -6.50
C GLY A 354 -19.41 -3.26 -7.25
N ARG A 355 -19.58 -1.95 -7.06
CA ARG A 355 -20.71 -1.07 -7.46
C ARG A 355 -21.20 -1.14 -8.91
N ALA A 356 -20.41 -1.62 -9.87
CA ALA A 356 -20.80 -1.58 -11.28
C ALA A 356 -21.61 -2.82 -11.74
N GLY A 357 -21.53 -3.95 -11.04
CA GLY A 357 -22.22 -5.18 -11.44
C GLY A 357 -23.66 -5.31 -10.95
N ALA A 358 -24.05 -4.54 -9.93
CA ALA A 358 -25.32 -4.72 -9.20
C ALA A 358 -26.37 -3.62 -9.45
N GLY A 359 -26.12 -2.66 -10.36
CA GLY A 359 -27.08 -1.59 -10.69
C GLY A 359 -27.42 -0.63 -9.52
N MET A 360 -26.62 -0.61 -8.45
CA MET A 360 -26.89 0.20 -7.26
C MET A 360 -26.33 1.63 -7.41
N SER A 361 -27.16 2.64 -7.17
CA SER A 361 -26.73 4.03 -7.09
C SER A 361 -25.67 4.22 -5.99
N ASN A 362 -24.64 5.01 -6.26
CA ASN A 362 -23.59 5.31 -5.28
C ASN A 362 -24.20 5.85 -3.97
N ALA A 363 -23.96 5.15 -2.86
CA ALA A 363 -24.30 5.64 -1.52
C ALA A 363 -23.71 7.05 -1.31
N PRO A 364 -24.49 8.01 -0.75
CA PRO A 364 -24.06 9.38 -0.58
C PRO A 364 -22.81 9.48 0.31
N LYS A 365 -22.00 10.51 0.04
CA LYS A 365 -20.89 10.91 0.90
C LYS A 365 -21.40 11.99 1.85
N HIS A 366 -21.12 11.81 3.13
CA HIS A 366 -21.40 12.78 4.19
C HIS A 366 -20.12 13.48 4.62
N HIS A 367 -20.12 14.80 4.75
CA HIS A 367 -19.03 15.54 5.39
C HIS A 367 -19.17 15.47 6.91
N VAL A 368 -18.22 14.81 7.57
CA VAL A 368 -18.20 14.72 9.04
C VAL A 368 -17.95 16.09 9.65
N LEU A 369 -17.03 16.86 9.06
CA LEU A 369 -16.72 18.22 9.46
C LEU A 369 -17.49 19.22 8.58
N PRO A 370 -18.36 20.08 9.16
CA PRO A 370 -19.22 20.98 8.41
C PRO A 370 -18.50 21.89 7.41
N GLN A 371 -18.77 21.69 6.11
CA GLN A 371 -18.12 22.44 5.03
C GLN A 371 -18.42 23.95 5.07
N GLU A 372 -19.64 24.33 5.51
CA GLU A 372 -20.05 25.73 5.64
C GLU A 372 -19.25 26.50 6.71
N HIS A 373 -18.54 25.79 7.58
CA HIS A 373 -17.64 26.34 8.59
C HIS A 373 -16.17 26.10 8.27
N ARG A 374 -15.81 25.91 6.99
CA ARG A 374 -14.43 25.65 6.54
C ARG A 374 -13.40 26.59 7.16
N GLU A 375 -13.63 27.89 7.12
CA GLU A 375 -12.71 28.90 7.67
C GLU A 375 -12.48 28.71 9.19
N TRP A 376 -13.51 28.25 9.91
CA TRP A 376 -13.40 27.95 11.34
C TRP A 376 -12.45 26.77 11.59
N PHE A 377 -12.53 25.71 10.79
CA PHE A 377 -11.63 24.55 10.87
C PHE A 377 -10.22 24.89 10.38
N GLU A 378 -10.09 25.67 9.30
CA GLU A 378 -8.78 26.05 8.76
C GLU A 378 -7.95 26.88 9.76
N ARG A 379 -8.59 27.76 10.54
CA ARG A 379 -7.93 28.49 11.63
C ARG A 379 -7.36 27.59 12.72
N ARG A 380 -7.89 26.37 12.86
CA ARG A 380 -7.47 25.37 13.85
C ARG A 380 -6.56 24.29 13.28
N GLY A 381 -6.08 24.47 12.04
CA GLY A 381 -5.06 23.63 11.43
C GLY A 381 -5.58 22.48 10.56
N PHE A 382 -6.87 22.49 10.20
CA PHE A 382 -7.41 21.58 9.19
C PHE A 382 -7.05 22.06 7.77
N LYS A 383 -5.84 21.76 7.32
CA LYS A 383 -5.27 22.14 6.02
C LYS A 383 -4.47 20.99 5.41
N GLY A 384 -4.21 21.06 4.10
CA GLY A 384 -3.43 20.03 3.39
C GLY A 384 -4.07 18.64 3.55
N ASP A 385 -3.28 17.66 3.99
CA ASP A 385 -3.75 16.29 4.24
C ASP A 385 -4.77 16.18 5.39
N MET A 386 -4.88 17.22 6.22
CA MET A 386 -5.87 17.34 7.29
C MET A 386 -7.02 18.27 6.90
N ASN A 387 -7.21 18.60 5.61
CA ASN A 387 -8.36 19.39 5.16
C ASN A 387 -9.66 18.64 5.52
N ILE A 388 -10.70 19.39 5.91
CA ILE A 388 -12.02 18.84 6.25
C ILE A 388 -12.66 17.99 5.13
N ASP A 389 -12.26 18.21 3.88
CA ASP A 389 -12.71 17.42 2.74
C ASP A 389 -12.17 15.99 2.75
N GLN A 390 -11.12 15.72 3.53
CA GLN A 390 -10.62 14.38 3.75
C GLN A 390 -11.50 13.57 4.73
N PHE A 391 -12.37 14.24 5.48
CA PHE A 391 -13.22 13.65 6.51
C PHE A 391 -14.65 13.45 5.99
N CYS A 392 -14.78 12.68 4.91
CA CYS A 392 -16.10 12.24 4.43
C CYS A 392 -16.31 10.76 4.67
N VAL A 393 -17.55 10.36 4.94
CA VAL A 393 -17.90 8.95 5.13
C VAL A 393 -18.99 8.57 4.15
N ARG A 394 -19.00 7.30 3.73
CA ARG A 394 -20.10 6.76 2.92
C ARG A 394 -21.11 6.13 3.87
N MET A 395 -22.36 6.47 3.67
CA MET A 395 -23.46 5.97 4.49
C MET A 395 -24.69 5.71 3.62
N GLU A 396 -25.61 4.88 4.12
CA GLU A 396 -26.87 4.63 3.44
C GLU A 396 -27.63 5.94 3.24
N ARG A 397 -28.38 6.04 2.14
CA ARG A 397 -29.16 7.25 1.87
C ARG A 397 -30.17 7.56 2.97
N ALA A 398 -30.80 6.55 3.55
CA ALA A 398 -31.73 6.75 4.67
C ALA A 398 -31.02 7.35 5.90
N ASP A 399 -29.86 6.80 6.27
CA ASP A 399 -29.06 7.31 7.39
C ASP A 399 -28.55 8.73 7.12
N HIS A 400 -28.07 8.99 5.90
CA HIS A 400 -27.64 10.32 5.45
C HIS A 400 -28.76 11.36 5.52
N GLU A 401 -29.96 10.99 5.07
CA GLU A 401 -31.12 11.88 5.19
C GLU A 401 -31.50 12.06 6.66
N ALA A 402 -31.45 11.02 7.49
CA ALA A 402 -31.82 11.07 8.90
C ALA A 402 -30.94 12.04 9.72
N ILE A 403 -29.62 11.99 9.54
CA ILE A 403 -28.69 12.92 10.24
C ILE A 403 -28.85 14.38 9.80
N HIS A 404 -29.50 14.61 8.65
CA HIS A 404 -29.82 15.93 8.13
C HIS A 404 -31.30 16.34 8.35
N GLY A 405 -32.05 15.63 9.21
CA GLY A 405 -33.45 15.98 9.52
C GLY A 405 -34.47 15.55 8.47
N GLY A 406 -34.09 14.64 7.56
CA GLY A 406 -34.92 14.02 6.53
C GLY A 406 -35.01 14.83 5.23
N GLY A 407 -35.00 14.15 4.08
CA GLY A 407 -35.40 14.58 2.72
C GLY A 407 -34.85 15.91 2.17
N ASN A 408 -35.14 17.04 2.83
CA ASN A 408 -34.70 18.39 2.49
C ASN A 408 -33.75 18.96 3.56
N TRP A 409 -32.44 18.79 3.34
CA TRP A 409 -31.38 19.26 4.23
C TRP A 409 -31.46 20.77 4.55
N LYS A 410 -32.01 21.60 3.65
CA LYS A 410 -32.16 23.05 3.90
C LYS A 410 -33.18 23.32 5.01
N LEU A 411 -34.26 22.54 5.07
CA LEU A 411 -35.21 22.60 6.18
C LEU A 411 -34.62 21.95 7.44
N GLY A 412 -33.85 20.88 7.25
CA GLY A 412 -33.08 20.22 8.31
C GLY A 412 -32.19 21.17 9.10
N ARG A 413 -31.62 22.21 8.48
CA ARG A 413 -30.80 23.23 9.16
C ARG A 413 -31.50 23.96 10.32
N MET A 414 -32.83 23.97 10.36
CA MET A 414 -33.58 24.54 11.49
C MET A 414 -33.72 23.59 12.67
N TRP A 415 -33.44 22.29 12.48
CA TRP A 415 -33.53 21.28 13.52
C TRP A 415 -32.24 21.26 14.37
N PRO A 416 -32.34 21.43 15.70
CA PRO A 416 -31.17 21.40 16.58
C PRO A 416 -30.35 20.10 16.57
N GLY A 417 -30.95 18.99 16.14
CA GLY A 417 -30.29 17.68 16.04
C GLY A 417 -29.63 17.42 14.69
N GLU A 418 -29.70 18.36 13.75
CA GLU A 418 -29.02 18.26 12.45
C GLU A 418 -27.50 18.20 12.66
N TRP A 419 -26.82 17.32 11.92
CA TRP A 419 -25.40 17.01 12.10
C TRP A 419 -24.49 18.24 12.20
N ASN A 420 -24.58 19.19 11.27
CA ASN A 420 -23.68 20.34 11.30
C ASN A 420 -23.95 21.26 12.49
N GLN A 421 -25.22 21.52 12.79
CA GLN A 421 -25.62 22.31 13.94
C GLN A 421 -25.16 21.66 15.25
N LEU A 422 -25.34 20.34 15.37
CA LEU A 422 -24.89 19.56 16.50
C LEU A 422 -23.38 19.67 16.68
N ILE A 423 -22.60 19.37 15.63
CA ILE A 423 -21.12 19.42 15.69
C ILE A 423 -20.64 20.83 16.08
N MET A 424 -21.14 21.87 15.42
CA MET A 424 -20.68 23.23 15.72
C MET A 424 -21.08 23.69 17.12
N ARG A 425 -22.25 23.27 17.62
CA ARG A 425 -22.65 23.54 19.01
C ARG A 425 -21.74 22.83 19.99
N THR A 426 -21.54 21.53 19.82
CA THR A 426 -20.67 20.74 20.71
C THR A 426 -19.25 21.30 20.76
N LEU A 427 -18.70 21.70 19.61
CA LEU A 427 -17.38 22.33 19.54
C LEU A 427 -17.36 23.73 20.18
N GLY A 428 -18.41 24.53 19.97
CA GLY A 428 -18.55 25.85 20.60
C GLY A 428 -18.67 25.78 22.12
N ASP A 429 -19.47 24.85 22.63
CA ASP A 429 -19.64 24.61 24.07
C ASP A 429 -18.33 24.12 24.69
N ALA A 430 -17.59 23.25 24.00
CA ALA A 430 -16.26 22.80 24.43
C ALA A 430 -15.25 23.97 24.48
N GLU A 431 -15.23 24.87 23.49
CA GLU A 431 -14.41 26.08 23.53
C GLU A 431 -14.78 27.00 24.70
N ALA A 432 -16.08 27.18 24.95
CA ALA A 432 -16.56 27.98 26.07
C ALA A 432 -16.15 27.37 27.42
N ASN A 433 -16.23 26.05 27.57
CA ASN A 433 -15.88 25.34 28.79
C ASN A 433 -14.38 25.37 29.09
N VAL A 434 -13.53 25.22 28.06
CA VAL A 434 -12.08 25.23 28.20
C VAL A 434 -11.52 26.66 28.22
N GLY A 435 -12.31 27.65 27.75
CA GLY A 435 -11.95 29.07 27.77
C GLY A 435 -10.87 29.45 26.75
N ARG A 436 -10.64 28.61 25.74
CA ARG A 436 -9.68 28.87 24.65
C ARG A 436 -10.11 28.16 23.37
N MET A 437 -9.46 28.54 22.28
CA MET A 437 -9.59 27.85 21.00
C MET A 437 -9.16 26.37 21.14
N LEU A 438 -9.98 25.47 20.59
CA LEU A 438 -9.63 24.06 20.51
C LEU A 438 -8.52 23.84 19.49
N THR A 439 -7.64 22.90 19.82
CA THR A 439 -6.67 22.35 18.86
C THR A 439 -7.35 21.37 17.91
N ARG A 440 -6.69 21.08 16.79
CA ARG A 440 -7.18 20.09 15.82
C ARG A 440 -7.47 18.73 16.44
N ASN A 441 -6.59 18.26 17.32
CA ASN A 441 -6.71 16.91 17.88
C ASN A 441 -7.86 16.83 18.89
N GLU A 442 -8.05 17.88 19.70
CA GLU A 442 -9.23 17.99 20.58
C GLU A 442 -10.54 18.02 19.78
N ILE A 443 -10.56 18.70 18.64
CA ILE A 443 -11.72 18.66 17.73
C ILE A 443 -11.97 17.24 17.24
N LEU A 444 -10.94 16.52 16.82
CA LEU A 444 -11.08 15.15 16.36
C LEU A 444 -11.57 14.21 17.47
N ASP A 445 -11.10 14.37 18.71
CA ASP A 445 -11.59 13.60 19.87
C ASP A 445 -13.09 13.85 20.13
N ILE A 446 -13.51 15.12 20.13
CA ILE A 446 -14.92 15.49 20.34
C ILE A 446 -15.79 14.96 19.19
N VAL A 447 -15.33 15.12 17.95
CA VAL A 447 -16.05 14.64 16.77
C VAL A 447 -16.14 13.11 16.78
N ALA A 448 -15.10 12.40 17.22
CA ALA A 448 -15.11 10.95 17.37
C ALA A 448 -16.19 10.50 18.36
N GLU A 449 -16.31 11.17 19.51
CA GLU A 449 -17.36 10.88 20.50
C GLU A 449 -18.77 11.07 19.90
N VAL A 450 -18.99 12.16 19.15
CA VAL A 450 -20.28 12.39 18.48
C VAL A 450 -20.53 11.32 17.40
N MET A 451 -19.53 10.97 16.59
CA MET A 451 -19.66 9.91 15.59
C MET A 451 -20.03 8.56 16.22
N ASP A 452 -19.44 8.20 17.36
CA ASP A 452 -19.76 6.97 18.08
C ASP A 452 -21.20 6.97 18.59
N VAL A 453 -21.66 8.08 19.18
CA VAL A 453 -23.05 8.21 19.67
C VAL A 453 -24.07 8.02 18.55
N TYR A 454 -23.79 8.56 17.38
CA TYR A 454 -24.68 8.51 16.20
C TYR A 454 -24.34 7.36 15.25
N ARG A 455 -23.42 6.46 15.63
CA ARG A 455 -22.98 5.29 14.84
C ARG A 455 -22.51 5.64 13.43
N VAL A 456 -21.90 6.82 13.27
CA VAL A 456 -21.27 7.23 12.02
C VAL A 456 -19.89 6.55 11.94
N PRO A 457 -19.59 5.78 10.88
CA PRO A 457 -18.34 5.04 10.80
C PRO A 457 -17.14 5.97 10.58
N MET A 458 -16.00 5.69 11.22
CA MET A 458 -14.74 6.44 11.04
C MET A 458 -13.88 5.86 9.90
N ASN A 459 -14.52 5.58 8.76
CA ASN A 459 -13.86 5.12 7.53
C ASN A 459 -13.77 6.27 6.52
N PHE A 460 -12.88 7.22 6.80
CA PHE A 460 -12.78 8.46 6.04
C PHE A 460 -12.39 8.24 4.57
N THR A 461 -12.99 9.04 3.72
CA THR A 461 -12.76 9.12 2.28
C THR A 461 -12.70 10.59 1.88
N ALA A 462 -11.89 10.91 0.88
CA ALA A 462 -11.86 12.25 0.34
C ALA A 462 -13.19 12.61 -0.35
N TRP A 463 -13.65 13.85 -0.15
CA TRP A 463 -14.65 14.46 -1.00
C TRP A 463 -14.12 14.58 -2.42
N ARG A 464 -14.98 14.29 -3.40
CA ARG A 464 -14.73 14.63 -4.79
C ARG A 464 -15.87 15.53 -5.24
N GLY A 465 -15.60 16.81 -5.41
CA GLY A 465 -16.47 17.76 -6.09
C GLY A 465 -15.76 19.11 -6.16
N ARG A 466 -15.56 19.76 -7.31
CA ARG A 466 -16.02 19.54 -8.69
C ARG A 466 -14.87 19.20 -9.62
#